data_AF-S7Q1E9-F1
#
_entry.id   AF-S7Q1E9-F1
#
_cell.length_a   1.000
_cell.length_b   1.000
_cell.length_c   1.000
_cell.angle_alpha   90.00
_cell.angle_beta   90.00
_cell.angle_gamma   90.00
#
_symmetry.space_group_name_H-M   'P 1'
#
loop_
_entity.id
_entity.type
_entity.pdbx_description
1 polymer ?
#
loop_
_entity_poly.entity_id
_entity_poly.type
_entity_poly.pdbx_seq_one_letter_code
_entity_poly.pdbx_strand_id
1 'polypeptide(L)'
;MALDASVSQDKVVNPASEGSAVDATKLDSGLRYCTVCSKLRIPVADDHKMCTSCRDKYRRYYHERKKRPKLDDAGKKPDQNVAAAVSAKLSESDATTPDAASAHPCTRCQKPVAGGGRSCERCREYYRTRHRVRKSKIDSGNLGASRNTPDFAQNNTIPSGNSDASLANEVPADEDDAAMAFSDAQMEHEGSDDSSDVYEYQWETQLFQTLKILVKRSSLSQERLFFSGCYAILRDPHVDWSTSVQKTAVALRKLTGLRFAVNRPVFSRRDANYYRCMYICECRKPADVPHDIHPSQDDQFPTPPAPTIGSPCRGLVTICAQYDDRHPSGLPGEKIIIRIHHPA
;
A
#
# COMPACT_ATOMS: atom_id res chain seq x y z
N MET A 1 -21.17 -14.01 76.00
CA MET A 1 -21.07 -12.84 75.09
C MET A 1 -21.56 -13.31 73.74
N ALA A 2 -22.85 -13.06 73.47
CA ALA A 2 -23.53 -13.44 72.24
C ALA A 2 -23.33 -12.32 71.20
N LEU A 3 -23.04 -12.69 69.96
CA LEU A 3 -22.96 -11.77 68.82
C LEU A 3 -24.20 -11.98 67.96
N ASP A 4 -25.12 -11.03 68.02
CA ASP A 4 -26.30 -10.95 67.16
C ASP A 4 -25.91 -10.40 65.78
N ALA A 5 -26.19 -11.19 64.74
CA ALA A 5 -26.10 -10.78 63.34
C ALA A 5 -27.44 -10.18 62.89
N SER A 6 -27.43 -8.88 62.57
CA SER A 6 -28.60 -8.17 62.04
C SER A 6 -28.63 -8.26 60.51
N VAL A 7 -29.64 -8.95 59.97
CA VAL A 7 -29.93 -9.07 58.54
C VAL A 7 -30.83 -7.90 58.13
N SER A 8 -30.31 -6.96 57.32
CA SER A 8 -31.12 -5.96 56.62
C SER A 8 -31.63 -6.54 55.30
N GLN A 9 -32.96 -6.63 55.17
CA GLN A 9 -33.63 -6.96 53.91
C GLN A 9 -34.05 -5.67 53.21
N ASP A 10 -33.33 -5.29 52.15
CA ASP A 10 -33.77 -4.23 51.24
C ASP A 10 -34.83 -4.77 50.26
N LYS A 11 -35.98 -4.12 50.32
CA LYS A 11 -37.19 -4.39 49.55
C LYS A 11 -37.04 -3.79 48.15
N VAL A 12 -36.63 -4.60 47.18
CA VAL A 12 -36.58 -4.21 45.76
C VAL A 12 -38.02 -4.12 45.22
N VAL A 13 -38.49 -2.90 45.01
CA VAL A 13 -39.73 -2.60 44.30
C VAL A 13 -39.41 -2.54 42.80
N ASN A 14 -39.90 -3.51 42.04
CA ASN A 14 -39.86 -3.49 40.57
C ASN A 14 -40.89 -2.47 40.04
N PRO A 15 -40.49 -1.45 39.25
CA PRO A 15 -41.46 -0.69 38.48
C PRO A 15 -41.89 -1.52 37.28
N ALA A 16 -43.19 -1.80 37.19
CA ALA A 16 -43.83 -2.36 36.02
C ALA A 16 -43.63 -1.41 34.83
N SER A 17 -42.85 -1.84 33.85
CA SER A 17 -42.73 -1.18 32.54
C SER A 17 -43.90 -1.61 31.66
N GLU A 18 -44.85 -0.70 31.47
CA GLU A 18 -45.92 -0.85 30.48
C GLU A 18 -45.33 -0.84 29.08
N GLY A 19 -45.58 -1.93 28.35
CA GLY A 19 -45.09 -2.18 27.01
C GLY A 19 -45.81 -1.31 25.98
N SER A 20 -45.10 -0.35 25.42
CA SER A 20 -45.46 0.24 24.13
C SER A 20 -45.02 -0.72 23.02
N ALA A 21 -45.96 -1.49 22.49
CA ALA A 21 -45.80 -2.33 21.30
C ALA A 21 -45.61 -1.43 20.06
N VAL A 22 -44.38 -0.95 19.87
CA VAL A 22 -43.98 -0.29 18.62
C VAL A 22 -43.74 -1.35 17.54
N ASP A 23 -44.49 -1.15 16.47
CA ASP A 23 -44.60 -1.93 15.24
C ASP A 23 -43.23 -2.41 14.71
N ALA A 24 -42.92 -3.70 14.93
CA ALA A 24 -41.65 -4.35 14.60
C ALA A 24 -41.45 -4.60 13.08
N THR A 25 -42.34 -4.10 12.23
CA THR A 25 -42.39 -4.48 10.81
C THR A 25 -41.66 -3.53 9.85
N LYS A 26 -41.03 -2.44 10.35
CA LYS A 26 -40.38 -1.41 9.50
C LYS A 26 -38.85 -1.27 9.62
N LEU A 27 -38.16 -2.14 10.34
CA LEU A 27 -36.71 -2.04 10.59
C LEU A 27 -35.80 -2.81 9.60
N ASP A 28 -36.35 -3.52 8.60
CA ASP A 28 -35.55 -4.40 7.74
C ASP A 28 -34.86 -3.69 6.55
N SER A 29 -35.08 -2.38 6.36
CA SER A 29 -34.48 -1.61 5.26
C SER A 29 -33.02 -1.16 5.52
N GLY A 30 -32.45 -1.50 6.67
CA GLY A 30 -31.14 -1.02 7.12
C GLY A 30 -30.14 -2.12 7.47
N LEU A 31 -30.22 -3.31 6.89
CA LEU A 31 -29.30 -4.41 7.20
C LEU A 31 -28.43 -4.80 5.99
N ARG A 32 -27.13 -5.00 6.22
CA ARG A 32 -26.14 -5.47 5.22
C ARG A 32 -25.52 -6.80 5.63
N TYR A 33 -25.08 -7.62 4.67
CA TYR A 33 -24.43 -8.90 4.97
C TYR A 33 -22.97 -8.72 5.41
N CYS A 34 -22.54 -9.52 6.38
CA CYS A 34 -21.13 -9.60 6.79
C CYS A 34 -20.23 -10.04 5.63
N THR A 35 -19.15 -9.29 5.36
CA THR A 35 -18.23 -9.58 4.24
C THR A 35 -17.42 -10.87 4.39
N VAL A 36 -17.34 -11.45 5.59
CA VAL A 36 -16.53 -12.65 5.87
C VAL A 36 -17.36 -13.93 5.89
N CYS A 37 -18.47 -13.94 6.64
CA CYS A 37 -19.30 -15.14 6.75
C CYS A 37 -20.53 -15.12 5.86
N SER A 38 -20.89 -13.96 5.30
CA SER A 38 -22.11 -13.71 4.50
C SER A 38 -23.43 -14.08 5.19
N LYS A 39 -23.41 -14.47 6.46
CA LYS A 39 -24.56 -15.03 7.19
C LYS A 39 -25.26 -14.03 8.09
N LEU A 40 -24.52 -13.15 8.76
CA LEU A 40 -25.11 -12.22 9.72
C LEU A 40 -25.50 -10.91 9.03
N ARG A 41 -26.71 -10.43 9.33
CA ARG A 41 -27.18 -9.09 8.98
C ARG A 41 -26.62 -8.08 10.00
N ILE A 42 -25.87 -7.11 9.51
CA ILE A 42 -25.23 -6.02 10.27
C ILE A 42 -26.06 -4.75 10.03
N PRO A 43 -26.39 -3.96 11.07
CA PRO A 43 -26.99 -2.63 10.87
C PRO A 43 -26.15 -1.77 9.93
N VAL A 44 -26.78 -1.07 8.99
CA VAL A 44 -26.11 -0.12 8.10
C VAL A 44 -25.47 1.02 8.89
N ALA A 45 -26.04 1.36 10.05
CA ALA A 45 -25.49 2.30 11.02
C ALA A 45 -24.28 1.76 11.81
N ASP A 46 -23.97 0.46 11.77
CA ASP A 46 -22.71 -0.04 12.31
C ASP A 46 -21.60 0.47 11.36
N ASP A 47 -20.48 0.98 11.89
CA ASP A 47 -19.37 1.45 11.06
C ASP A 47 -18.56 0.26 10.46
N HIS A 48 -18.77 -0.95 10.98
CA HIS A 48 -17.95 -2.09 10.63
C HIS A 48 -18.60 -3.01 9.59
N LYS A 49 -17.81 -3.42 8.59
CA LYS A 49 -18.28 -4.29 7.49
C LYS A 49 -18.37 -5.77 7.90
N MET A 50 -17.94 -6.11 9.13
CA MET A 50 -17.87 -7.46 9.65
C MET A 50 -18.75 -7.62 10.89
N CYS A 51 -19.45 -8.75 10.99
CA CYS A 51 -20.25 -9.03 12.16
C CYS A 51 -19.36 -9.25 13.39
N THR A 52 -19.92 -9.02 14.58
CA THR A 52 -19.21 -9.10 15.86
C THR A 52 -18.46 -10.41 16.04
N SER A 53 -19.09 -11.55 15.72
CA SER A 53 -18.45 -12.87 15.78
C SER A 53 -17.22 -13.00 14.87
N CYS A 54 -17.31 -12.53 13.63
CA CYS A 54 -16.16 -12.54 12.71
C CYS A 54 -15.07 -11.57 13.16
N ARG A 55 -15.42 -10.39 13.70
CA ARG A 55 -14.47 -9.45 14.30
C ARG A 55 -13.71 -10.09 15.45
N ASP A 56 -14.41 -10.73 16.38
CA ASP A 56 -13.78 -11.39 17.53
C ASP A 56 -12.87 -12.55 17.12
N LYS A 57 -13.30 -13.36 16.15
CA LYS A 57 -12.47 -14.43 15.57
C LYS A 57 -11.16 -13.87 14.99
N TYR A 58 -11.25 -12.76 14.26
CA TYR A 58 -10.08 -12.08 13.70
C TYR A 58 -9.18 -11.46 14.76
N ARG A 59 -9.75 -10.83 15.81
CA ARG A 59 -8.99 -10.31 16.96
C ARG A 59 -8.20 -11.43 17.64
N ARG A 60 -8.83 -12.59 17.89
CA ARG A 60 -8.14 -13.77 18.46
C ARG A 60 -6.99 -14.25 17.58
N TYR A 61 -7.24 -14.42 16.28
CA TYR A 61 -6.20 -14.80 15.32
C TYR A 61 -5.00 -13.85 15.35
N TYR A 62 -5.25 -12.54 15.40
CA TYR A 62 -4.20 -11.54 15.49
C TYR A 62 -3.38 -11.65 16.79
N HIS A 63 -4.06 -11.80 17.94
CA HIS A 63 -3.39 -11.98 19.22
C HIS A 63 -2.57 -13.28 19.27
N GLU A 64 -3.08 -14.39 18.74
CA GLU A 64 -2.35 -15.65 18.64
C GLU A 64 -1.11 -15.51 17.75
N ARG A 65 -1.23 -14.82 16.61
CA ARG A 65 -0.10 -14.58 15.72
C ARG A 65 0.97 -13.70 16.36
N LYS A 66 0.58 -12.68 17.14
CA LYS A 66 1.52 -11.84 17.91
C LYS A 66 2.22 -12.61 19.04
N LYS A 67 1.53 -13.58 19.66
CA LYS A 67 2.06 -14.43 20.72
C LYS A 67 2.99 -15.52 20.22
N ARG A 68 2.91 -15.91 18.94
CA ARG A 68 3.88 -16.86 18.38
C ARG A 68 5.26 -16.25 18.52
N PRO A 69 6.16 -16.83 19.35
CA PRO A 69 7.54 -16.38 19.37
C PRO A 69 7.99 -16.41 17.92
N LYS A 70 8.68 -15.35 17.49
CA LYS A 70 9.39 -15.42 16.23
C LYS A 70 10.26 -16.66 16.40
N LEU A 71 9.96 -17.73 15.66
CA LEU A 71 10.92 -18.79 15.43
C LEU A 71 11.97 -18.13 14.56
N ASP A 72 12.75 -17.28 15.20
CA ASP A 72 13.93 -16.68 14.63
C ASP A 72 14.77 -17.87 14.15
N ASP A 73 15.44 -17.65 13.02
CA ASP A 73 16.39 -18.50 12.33
C ASP A 73 17.52 -19.12 13.20
N ALA A 74 17.42 -19.09 14.53
CA ALA A 74 18.34 -19.66 15.51
C ALA A 74 18.51 -21.19 15.45
N GLY A 75 17.73 -21.90 14.60
CA GLY A 75 17.75 -23.37 14.50
C GLY A 75 18.35 -23.96 13.23
N LYS A 76 18.62 -23.20 12.17
CA LYS A 76 19.29 -23.74 10.97
C LYS A 76 20.80 -23.62 11.11
N LYS A 77 21.38 -24.43 12.00
CA LYS A 77 22.78 -24.83 11.79
C LYS A 77 22.81 -25.58 10.45
N PRO A 78 23.68 -25.21 9.49
CA PRO A 78 23.84 -26.03 8.30
C PRO A 78 24.36 -27.39 8.75
N ASP A 79 23.58 -28.44 8.54
CA ASP A 79 24.06 -29.82 8.69
C ASP A 79 25.24 -30.02 7.75
N GLN A 80 26.46 -29.90 8.27
CA GLN A 80 27.70 -30.16 7.54
C GLN A 80 27.86 -31.66 7.18
N ASN A 81 26.95 -32.54 7.61
CA ASN A 81 27.02 -33.98 7.39
C ASN A 81 26.27 -34.51 6.15
N VAL A 82 25.58 -33.67 5.37
CA VAL A 82 24.86 -34.17 4.16
C VAL A 82 25.76 -34.28 2.93
N ALA A 83 26.94 -33.65 2.93
CA ALA A 83 27.86 -33.71 1.79
C ALA A 83 28.57 -35.07 1.64
N ALA A 84 28.72 -35.87 2.70
CA ALA A 84 29.39 -37.17 2.65
C ALA A 84 28.48 -38.32 2.14
N ALA A 85 27.15 -38.18 2.25
CA ALA A 85 26.23 -39.26 1.89
C ALA A 85 25.87 -39.32 0.38
N VAL A 86 26.22 -38.29 -0.39
CA VAL A 86 25.86 -38.21 -1.82
C VAL A 86 26.97 -38.74 -2.75
N SER A 87 28.20 -38.89 -2.26
CA SER A 87 29.33 -39.36 -3.07
C SER A 87 29.46 -40.90 -3.20
N ALA A 88 28.60 -41.68 -2.52
CA ALA A 88 28.70 -43.16 -2.52
C ALA A 88 27.64 -43.87 -3.38
N LYS A 89 26.89 -43.16 -4.24
CA LYS A 89 25.81 -43.77 -5.07
C LYS A 89 25.92 -43.54 -6.59
N LEU A 90 27.12 -43.25 -7.10
CA LEU A 90 27.38 -43.09 -8.54
C LEU A 90 28.36 -44.17 -9.04
N SER A 91 27.97 -45.43 -8.95
CA SER A 91 28.61 -46.52 -9.69
C SER A 91 27.62 -47.68 -9.80
N GLU A 92 26.72 -47.59 -10.78
CA GLU A 92 26.00 -48.69 -11.45
C GLU A 92 24.68 -48.15 -12.03
N SER A 93 24.68 -47.88 -13.33
CA SER A 93 23.43 -47.91 -14.09
C SER A 93 23.75 -48.30 -15.53
N ASP A 94 23.49 -49.58 -15.78
CA ASP A 94 23.45 -50.26 -17.07
C ASP A 94 22.55 -49.58 -18.09
N ALA A 95 22.97 -49.69 -19.35
CA ALA A 95 22.28 -49.16 -20.51
C ALA A 95 21.00 -49.96 -20.81
N THR A 96 19.88 -49.54 -20.21
CA THR A 96 18.55 -49.94 -20.66
C THR A 96 18.00 -48.85 -21.58
N THR A 97 17.83 -49.17 -22.87
CA THR A 97 17.14 -48.33 -23.85
C THR A 97 15.71 -48.06 -23.39
N PRO A 98 15.32 -46.79 -23.14
CA PRO A 98 13.96 -46.49 -22.71
C PRO A 98 13.00 -46.60 -23.89
N ASP A 99 12.01 -47.47 -23.73
CA ASP A 99 10.80 -47.52 -24.56
C ASP A 99 10.17 -46.14 -24.74
N ALA A 100 9.56 -45.93 -25.90
CA ALA A 100 8.95 -44.69 -26.38
C ALA A 100 7.69 -44.27 -25.58
N ALA A 101 7.82 -44.15 -24.27
CA ALA A 101 6.79 -43.69 -23.36
C ALA A 101 6.57 -42.17 -23.54
N SER A 102 5.39 -41.83 -24.04
CA SER A 102 4.72 -40.51 -24.04
C SER A 102 5.60 -39.32 -23.64
N ALA A 103 6.28 -38.71 -24.61
CA ALA A 103 6.99 -37.47 -24.39
C ALA A 103 5.99 -36.32 -24.19
N HIS A 104 5.96 -35.71 -23.00
CA HIS A 104 5.19 -34.50 -22.74
C HIS A 104 6.06 -33.25 -23.02
N PRO A 105 5.49 -32.17 -23.57
CA PRO A 105 6.24 -30.94 -23.82
C PRO A 105 6.55 -30.21 -22.50
N CYS A 106 7.76 -29.67 -22.39
CA CYS A 106 8.16 -28.83 -21.26
C CYS A 106 7.26 -27.60 -21.16
N THR A 107 6.63 -27.38 -20.00
CA THR A 107 5.74 -26.24 -19.74
C THR A 107 6.33 -24.85 -20.02
N ARG A 108 7.67 -24.73 -20.09
CA ARG A 108 8.36 -23.46 -20.32
C ARG A 108 8.93 -23.28 -21.73
N CYS A 109 9.55 -24.32 -22.29
CA CYS A 109 10.23 -24.21 -23.59
C CYS A 109 9.65 -25.14 -24.68
N GLN A 110 8.58 -25.86 -24.36
CA GLN A 110 7.84 -26.77 -25.24
C GLN A 110 8.64 -27.94 -25.83
N LYS A 111 9.91 -28.13 -25.45
CA LYS A 111 10.72 -29.27 -25.89
C LYS A 111 10.21 -30.58 -25.27
N PRO A 112 10.18 -31.70 -26.02
CA PRO A 112 9.78 -33.00 -25.49
C PRO A 112 10.70 -33.41 -24.34
N VAL A 113 10.12 -33.89 -23.25
CA VAL A 113 10.85 -34.34 -22.06
C VAL A 113 10.67 -35.84 -21.91
N ALA A 114 11.77 -36.57 -21.89
CA ALA A 114 11.79 -37.97 -21.46
C ALA A 114 11.71 -38.04 -19.93
N GLY A 115 10.82 -38.87 -19.40
CA GLY A 115 10.58 -39.02 -17.96
C GLY A 115 9.48 -38.08 -17.43
N GLY A 116 8.70 -38.57 -16.47
CA GLY A 116 7.42 -38.00 -16.02
C GLY A 116 7.44 -36.63 -15.33
N GLY A 117 8.41 -35.75 -15.59
CA GLY A 117 8.44 -34.41 -15.01
C GLY A 117 8.06 -33.30 -16.00
N ARG A 118 7.38 -32.26 -15.49
CA ARG A 118 6.75 -31.16 -16.28
C ARG A 118 7.74 -30.15 -16.90
N SER A 119 9.04 -30.31 -16.69
CA SER A 119 10.08 -29.40 -17.18
C SER A 119 11.32 -30.19 -17.59
N CYS A 120 11.92 -29.79 -18.72
CA CYS A 120 13.18 -30.38 -19.20
C CYS A 120 14.36 -30.05 -18.27
N GLU A 121 15.42 -30.85 -18.30
CA GLU A 121 16.57 -30.70 -17.40
C GLU A 121 17.20 -29.30 -17.51
N ARG A 122 17.29 -28.73 -18.71
CA ARG A 122 17.80 -27.37 -18.93
C ARG A 122 16.96 -26.30 -18.22
N CYS A 123 15.63 -26.41 -18.23
CA CYS A 123 14.75 -25.50 -17.51
C CYS A 123 14.81 -25.71 -15.99
N ARG A 124 14.98 -26.96 -15.54
CA ARG A 124 15.19 -27.26 -14.11
C ARG A 124 16.48 -26.64 -13.60
N GLU A 125 17.59 -26.79 -14.32
CA GLU A 125 18.87 -26.20 -13.91
C GLU A 125 18.81 -24.67 -13.88
N TYR A 126 18.10 -24.03 -14.83
CA TYR A 126 17.84 -22.59 -14.76
C TYR A 126 17.15 -22.18 -13.45
N TYR A 127 16.13 -22.92 -13.01
CA TYR A 127 15.47 -22.65 -11.73
C TYR A 127 16.37 -22.92 -10.54
N ARG A 128 17.15 -24.00 -10.56
CA ARG A 128 18.14 -24.30 -9.50
C ARG A 128 19.16 -23.16 -9.39
N THR A 129 19.73 -22.69 -10.49
CA THR A 129 20.68 -21.57 -10.50
C THR A 129 20.03 -20.28 -10.01
N ARG A 130 18.82 -19.93 -10.48
CA ARG A 130 18.08 -18.74 -9.98
C ARG A 130 17.79 -18.84 -8.48
N HIS A 131 17.46 -20.03 -7.99
CA HIS A 131 17.24 -20.30 -6.57
C HIS A 131 18.54 -20.18 -5.75
N ARG A 132 19.66 -20.75 -6.23
CA ARG A 132 20.99 -20.58 -5.60
C ARG A 132 21.40 -19.11 -5.53
N VAL A 133 21.20 -18.33 -6.61
CA VAL A 133 21.49 -16.88 -6.62
C VAL A 133 20.60 -16.12 -5.64
N ARG A 134 19.30 -16.42 -5.58
CA ARG A 134 18.40 -15.82 -4.58
C ARG A 134 18.82 -16.17 -3.15
N LYS A 135 19.15 -17.44 -2.89
CA LYS A 135 19.59 -17.90 -1.57
C LYS A 135 20.93 -17.26 -1.17
N SER A 136 21.91 -17.22 -2.05
CA SER A 136 23.19 -16.55 -1.82
C SER A 136 23.03 -15.05 -1.52
N LYS A 137 22.07 -14.36 -2.17
CA LYS A 137 21.75 -12.96 -1.86
C LYS A 137 21.09 -12.77 -0.49
N ILE A 138 20.33 -13.76 -0.01
CA ILE A 138 19.75 -13.76 1.33
C ILE A 138 20.87 -14.02 2.36
N ASP A 139 21.67 -15.07 2.14
CA ASP A 139 22.71 -15.52 3.08
C ASP A 139 23.86 -14.51 3.21
N SER A 140 24.17 -13.75 2.16
CA SER A 140 25.23 -12.71 2.18
C SER A 140 24.83 -11.41 2.86
N GLY A 141 23.62 -11.31 3.43
CA GLY A 141 23.10 -10.05 3.99
C GLY A 141 22.92 -8.93 2.94
N ASN A 142 23.18 -9.22 1.66
CA ASN A 142 23.09 -8.29 0.54
C ASN A 142 21.63 -8.11 0.04
N LEU A 143 20.67 -8.60 0.83
CA LEU A 143 19.26 -8.25 0.82
C LEU A 143 18.86 -7.54 2.13
N GLY A 144 19.76 -6.73 2.68
CA GLY A 144 19.33 -5.45 3.24
C GLY A 144 18.73 -4.61 2.11
N ALA A 145 17.41 -4.71 1.94
CA ALA A 145 16.60 -4.01 0.93
C ALA A 145 16.54 -4.60 -0.50
N SER A 146 15.31 -4.57 -1.01
CA SER A 146 14.96 -4.44 -2.43
C SER A 146 15.08 -5.69 -3.32
N ARG A 147 13.95 -6.38 -3.51
CA ARG A 147 13.24 -6.37 -4.81
C ARG A 147 11.98 -7.24 -4.81
N ASN A 148 10.87 -6.57 -5.13
CA ASN A 148 9.60 -7.12 -5.62
C ASN A 148 9.75 -7.98 -6.89
N THR A 149 8.64 -8.67 -7.18
CA THR A 149 8.02 -9.02 -8.50
C THR A 149 8.07 -10.50 -8.94
N PRO A 150 7.18 -10.95 -9.85
CA PRO A 150 5.72 -10.76 -9.98
C PRO A 150 4.98 -12.12 -10.29
N ASP A 151 3.71 -12.00 -10.67
CA ASP A 151 2.87 -12.91 -11.49
C ASP A 151 2.11 -14.07 -10.84
N PHE A 152 0.78 -13.89 -10.79
CA PHE A 152 -0.18 -14.95 -11.12
C PHE A 152 -1.29 -14.39 -12.03
N ALA A 153 -1.26 -14.82 -13.29
CA ALA A 153 -2.36 -14.86 -14.27
C ALA A 153 -3.47 -15.81 -13.74
N GLN A 154 -4.74 -15.88 -14.12
CA GLN A 154 -5.58 -15.52 -15.28
C GLN A 154 -7.01 -15.94 -14.82
N ASN A 155 -8.16 -15.33 -15.18
CA ASN A 155 -8.95 -15.59 -16.40
C ASN A 155 -10.41 -15.11 -16.18
N ASN A 156 -11.04 -14.42 -17.16
CA ASN A 156 -12.21 -14.95 -17.93
C ASN A 156 -13.04 -13.87 -18.67
N THR A 157 -13.15 -14.11 -19.98
CA THR A 157 -14.34 -14.05 -20.87
C THR A 157 -14.87 -12.70 -21.40
N ILE A 158 -14.71 -12.58 -22.72
CA ILE A 158 -15.29 -11.62 -23.68
C ILE A 158 -16.78 -11.92 -23.89
N PRO A 159 -17.60 -10.91 -24.21
CA PRO A 159 -18.36 -10.99 -25.46
C PRO A 159 -18.18 -9.75 -26.35
N SER A 160 -17.88 -10.02 -27.62
CA SER A 160 -18.11 -9.13 -28.77
C SER A 160 -19.61 -8.89 -28.94
N GLY A 161 -19.99 -7.66 -29.32
CA GLY A 161 -21.37 -7.38 -29.71
C GLY A 161 -21.62 -5.92 -30.08
N ASN A 162 -21.31 -5.62 -31.34
CA ASN A 162 -22.03 -4.72 -32.26
C ASN A 162 -21.88 -3.20 -32.18
N SER A 163 -21.63 -2.69 -33.39
CA SER A 163 -21.64 -1.34 -33.93
C SER A 163 -23.03 -0.78 -34.15
N ASP A 164 -23.20 0.52 -33.90
CA ASP A 164 -23.94 1.51 -34.73
C ASP A 164 -23.60 2.88 -34.11
N ALA A 165 -22.89 3.81 -34.77
CA ALA A 165 -23.25 4.62 -35.94
C ALA A 165 -24.51 5.48 -35.73
N SER A 166 -24.38 6.79 -36.06
CA SER A 166 -25.36 7.90 -35.96
C SER A 166 -25.22 8.69 -34.64
N LEU A 167 -25.11 10.02 -34.57
CA LEU A 167 -25.45 11.11 -35.48
C LEU A 167 -24.75 12.42 -35.03
N ALA A 168 -24.70 13.36 -35.96
CA ALA A 168 -24.17 14.72 -35.89
C ALA A 168 -24.72 15.60 -34.74
N ASN A 169 -23.94 16.61 -34.34
CA ASN A 169 -24.29 18.05 -34.42
C ASN A 169 -23.24 18.89 -33.66
N GLU A 170 -22.48 19.70 -34.39
CA GLU A 170 -22.67 21.16 -34.56
C GLU A 170 -22.03 21.98 -33.43
N VAL A 171 -21.01 22.71 -33.85
CA VAL A 171 -20.35 23.81 -33.16
C VAL A 171 -21.31 25.02 -33.18
N PRO A 172 -21.31 25.84 -32.13
CA PRO A 172 -21.04 27.24 -32.40
C PRO A 172 -19.93 27.81 -31.50
N ALA A 173 -19.15 28.67 -32.15
CA ALA A 173 -18.34 29.71 -31.56
C ALA A 173 -19.24 30.76 -30.90
N ASP A 174 -18.71 31.40 -29.84
CA ASP A 174 -18.96 32.77 -29.35
C ASP A 174 -18.18 32.82 -28.01
N GLU A 175 -16.93 33.29 -28.00
CA GLU A 175 -16.50 34.69 -27.81
C GLU A 175 -16.86 35.26 -26.42
N ASP A 176 -15.79 35.46 -25.64
CA ASP A 176 -15.52 36.64 -24.81
C ASP A 176 -16.63 37.18 -23.90
N ASP A 177 -16.66 36.73 -22.64
CA ASP A 177 -16.97 37.57 -21.45
C ASP A 177 -16.87 36.79 -20.13
N ALA A 178 -15.65 36.44 -19.70
CA ALA A 178 -15.40 35.92 -18.35
C ALA A 178 -14.05 36.35 -17.78
N ALA A 179 -13.68 37.61 -18.01
CA ALA A 179 -12.66 38.30 -17.25
C ALA A 179 -13.36 39.41 -16.47
N MET A 180 -13.67 39.17 -15.19
CA MET A 180 -13.89 40.14 -14.09
C MET A 180 -14.67 39.46 -12.96
N ALA A 181 -13.97 38.86 -11.99
CA ALA A 181 -14.35 38.70 -10.57
C ALA A 181 -13.56 37.55 -9.90
N PHE A 182 -12.25 37.71 -9.72
CA PHE A 182 -11.46 36.90 -8.77
C PHE A 182 -10.45 37.81 -8.08
N SER A 183 -10.97 38.67 -7.20
CA SER A 183 -10.18 39.47 -6.26
C SER A 183 -11.06 39.61 -5.02
N ASP A 184 -10.47 39.38 -3.84
CA ASP A 184 -11.08 39.44 -2.50
C ASP A 184 -11.81 38.21 -1.94
N ALA A 185 -11.09 37.10 -1.82
CA ALA A 185 -11.40 36.06 -0.82
C ALA A 185 -10.14 35.43 -0.22
N GLN A 186 -9.14 36.25 0.10
CA GLN A 186 -7.88 35.81 0.72
C GLN A 186 -7.59 36.63 1.97
N MET A 187 -8.48 36.58 2.96
CA MET A 187 -8.18 36.97 4.34
C MET A 187 -9.12 36.24 5.29
N GLU A 188 -8.53 35.58 6.29
CA GLU A 188 -9.15 35.06 7.51
C GLU A 188 -9.98 33.76 7.40
N HIS A 189 -9.28 32.63 7.28
CA HIS A 189 -9.80 31.35 7.78
C HIS A 189 -8.76 30.66 8.65
N GLU A 190 -8.44 31.32 9.76
CA GLU A 190 -7.81 30.70 10.93
C GLU A 190 -8.93 30.43 11.96
N GLY A 191 -9.14 29.17 12.33
CA GLY A 191 -9.91 28.82 13.53
C GLY A 191 -11.32 28.28 13.31
N SER A 192 -11.42 27.02 12.88
CA SER A 192 -12.55 26.13 13.23
C SER A 192 -12.14 24.69 12.94
N ASP A 193 -11.28 24.14 13.80
CA ASP A 193 -10.73 22.77 13.75
C ASP A 193 -11.76 21.73 14.25
N ASP A 194 -13.05 21.94 13.94
CA ASP A 194 -14.18 21.05 14.26
C ASP A 194 -14.91 20.58 12.99
N SER A 195 -14.16 20.46 11.88
CA SER A 195 -14.59 19.58 10.81
C SER A 195 -14.37 18.17 11.34
N SER A 196 -15.46 17.53 11.78
CA SER A 196 -15.51 16.08 11.86
C SER A 196 -15.36 15.54 10.44
N ASP A 197 -14.13 15.57 9.93
CA ASP A 197 -13.75 14.96 8.67
C ASP A 197 -14.08 13.48 8.83
N VAL A 198 -15.27 13.12 8.36
CA VAL A 198 -15.63 11.75 8.04
C VAL A 198 -14.65 11.38 6.94
N TYR A 199 -13.48 10.89 7.37
CA TYR A 199 -12.41 10.46 6.48
C TYR A 199 -12.97 9.29 5.69
N GLU A 200 -13.55 9.57 4.52
CA GLU A 200 -13.95 8.54 3.59
C GLU A 200 -12.67 7.82 3.16
N TYR A 201 -12.51 6.59 3.63
CA TYR A 201 -11.34 5.78 3.37
C TYR A 201 -11.18 5.57 1.86
N GLN A 202 -10.26 6.33 1.25
CA GLN A 202 -9.88 6.13 -0.14
C GLN A 202 -8.96 4.92 -0.27
N TRP A 203 -9.10 4.21 -1.38
CA TRP A 203 -8.19 3.12 -1.73
C TRP A 203 -6.85 3.73 -2.17
N GLU A 204 -5.74 3.10 -1.81
CA GLU A 204 -4.38 3.54 -2.18
C GLU A 204 -4.26 3.84 -3.70
N THR A 205 -4.85 2.98 -4.52
CA THR A 205 -4.86 3.11 -5.98
C THR A 205 -5.57 4.36 -6.45
N GLN A 206 -6.73 4.68 -5.88
CA GLN A 206 -7.52 5.85 -6.22
C GLN A 206 -6.76 7.13 -5.84
N LEU A 207 -6.18 7.16 -4.63
CA LEU A 207 -5.40 8.30 -4.16
C LEU A 207 -4.21 8.58 -5.09
N PHE A 208 -3.45 7.56 -5.48
CA PHE A 208 -2.32 7.74 -6.39
C PHE A 208 -2.72 8.10 -7.83
N GLN A 209 -3.86 7.60 -8.32
CA GLN A 209 -4.38 7.99 -9.63
C GLN A 209 -4.79 9.47 -9.66
N THR A 210 -5.54 9.93 -8.66
CA THR A 210 -5.91 11.34 -8.51
C THR A 210 -4.67 12.21 -8.46
N LEU A 211 -3.69 11.84 -7.64
CA LEU A 211 -2.47 12.61 -7.51
C LEU A 211 -1.63 12.62 -8.80
N LYS A 212 -1.59 11.52 -9.56
CA LYS A 212 -0.93 11.46 -10.86
C LYS A 212 -1.54 12.46 -11.86
N ILE A 213 -2.86 12.60 -11.87
CA ILE A 213 -3.56 13.56 -12.73
C ILE A 213 -3.19 15.00 -12.33
N LEU A 214 -3.20 15.29 -11.03
CA LEU A 214 -2.83 16.61 -10.50
C LEU A 214 -1.38 16.97 -10.81
N VAL A 215 -0.43 16.05 -10.63
CA VAL A 215 0.99 16.25 -10.96
C VAL A 215 1.19 16.52 -12.45
N LYS A 216 0.47 15.82 -13.34
CA LYS A 216 0.52 16.08 -14.78
C LYS A 216 0.00 17.47 -15.11
N ARG A 217 -1.15 17.85 -14.55
CA ARG A 217 -1.76 19.17 -14.78
C ARG A 217 -0.81 20.28 -14.31
N SER A 218 -0.30 20.21 -13.08
CA SER A 218 0.62 21.22 -12.54
C SER A 218 1.92 21.35 -13.32
N SER A 219 2.41 20.24 -13.90
CA SER A 219 3.63 20.26 -14.72
C SER A 219 3.42 20.98 -16.07
N LEU A 220 2.20 20.95 -16.61
CA LEU A 220 1.85 21.63 -17.87
C LEU A 220 1.55 23.11 -17.66
N SER A 221 0.80 23.45 -16.60
CA SER A 221 0.37 24.82 -16.32
C SER A 221 1.37 25.62 -15.49
N GLN A 222 2.43 24.99 -14.98
CA GLN A 222 3.35 25.57 -13.97
C GLN A 222 2.62 26.08 -12.71
N GLU A 223 1.41 25.58 -12.45
CA GLU A 223 0.61 25.97 -11.30
C GLU A 223 1.13 25.37 -9.99
N ARG A 224 0.72 26.01 -8.88
CA ARG A 224 0.94 25.49 -7.53
C ARG A 224 0.26 24.13 -7.38
N LEU A 225 0.99 23.15 -6.88
CA LEU A 225 0.43 21.84 -6.55
C LEU A 225 0.24 21.74 -5.03
N PHE A 226 -1.01 21.79 -4.60
CA PHE A 226 -1.43 21.48 -3.24
C PHE A 226 -2.25 20.20 -3.23
N PHE A 227 -1.89 19.28 -2.35
CA PHE A 227 -2.63 18.03 -2.18
C PHE A 227 -2.55 17.58 -0.74
N SER A 228 -3.68 17.14 -0.18
CA SER A 228 -3.75 16.48 1.11
C SER A 228 -4.73 15.32 0.97
N GLY A 229 -4.26 14.11 1.23
CA GLY A 229 -5.08 12.91 1.16
C GLY A 229 -4.59 11.86 2.13
N CYS A 230 -5.46 10.91 2.47
CA CYS A 230 -5.07 9.77 3.27
C CYS A 230 -5.78 8.49 2.84
N TYR A 231 -5.14 7.36 3.12
CA TYR A 231 -5.72 6.03 3.00
C TYR A 231 -5.34 5.21 4.23
N ALA A 232 -6.06 4.13 4.49
CA ALA A 232 -5.71 3.20 5.56
C ALA A 232 -5.38 1.82 5.01
N ILE A 233 -4.45 1.17 5.70
CA ILE A 233 -4.06 -0.21 5.47
C ILE A 233 -4.17 -0.99 6.78
N LEU A 234 -4.24 -2.32 6.69
CA LEU A 234 -4.15 -3.16 7.87
C LEU A 234 -2.73 -3.11 8.45
N ARG A 235 -2.61 -2.94 9.77
CA ARG A 235 -1.33 -2.89 10.46
C ARG A 235 -0.68 -4.26 10.49
N ASP A 236 0.47 -4.39 9.83
CA ASP A 236 1.34 -5.56 10.00
C ASP A 236 2.26 -5.34 11.23
N PRO A 237 2.14 -6.15 12.30
CA PRO A 237 2.97 -6.00 13.50
C PRO A 237 4.47 -6.21 13.24
N HIS A 238 4.86 -6.76 12.08
CA HIS A 238 6.25 -6.99 11.71
C HIS A 238 6.86 -5.88 10.87
N VAL A 239 6.05 -4.93 10.41
CA VAL A 239 6.51 -3.80 9.60
C VAL A 239 6.59 -2.58 10.52
N ASP A 240 7.73 -1.90 10.60
CA ASP A 240 7.81 -0.65 11.35
C ASP A 240 7.16 0.51 10.59
N TRP A 241 6.64 1.51 11.30
CA TRP A 241 6.05 2.72 10.71
C TRP A 241 6.98 3.40 9.69
N SER A 242 8.29 3.40 9.96
CA SER A 242 9.28 3.94 9.04
C SER A 242 9.39 3.15 7.74
N THR A 243 9.25 1.83 7.81
CA THR A 243 9.25 0.98 6.62
C THR A 243 8.01 1.23 5.78
N SER A 244 6.84 1.40 6.40
CA SER A 244 5.61 1.77 5.70
C SER A 244 5.75 3.11 4.99
N VAL A 245 6.18 4.17 5.68
CA VAL A 245 6.41 5.50 5.08
C VAL A 245 7.41 5.43 3.92
N GLN A 246 8.50 4.67 4.06
CA GLN A 246 9.47 4.50 2.97
C GLN A 246 8.88 3.78 1.76
N LYS A 247 8.09 2.72 1.97
CA LYS A 247 7.38 2.01 0.90
C LYS A 247 6.41 2.95 0.18
N THR A 248 5.63 3.72 0.93
CA THR A 248 4.73 4.75 0.38
C THR A 248 5.51 5.79 -0.42
N ALA A 249 6.66 6.28 0.08
CA ALA A 249 7.50 7.24 -0.65
C ALA A 249 7.98 6.69 -2.01
N VAL A 250 8.44 5.44 -2.03
CA VAL A 250 8.86 4.76 -3.28
C VAL A 250 7.68 4.59 -4.23
N ALA A 251 6.54 4.13 -3.73
CA ALA A 251 5.33 3.94 -4.53
C ALA A 251 4.82 5.27 -5.09
N LEU A 252 4.77 6.32 -4.26
CA LEU A 252 4.36 7.66 -4.62
C LEU A 252 5.19 8.19 -5.79
N ARG A 253 6.53 8.16 -5.68
CA ARG A 253 7.44 8.58 -6.77
C ARG A 253 7.21 7.77 -8.05
N LYS A 254 7.10 6.45 -7.93
CA LYS A 254 6.98 5.54 -9.09
C LYS A 254 5.64 5.71 -9.82
N LEU A 255 4.54 5.85 -9.09
CA LEU A 255 3.18 5.79 -9.65
C LEU A 255 2.69 7.16 -10.14
N THR A 256 3.08 8.24 -9.44
CA THR A 256 2.64 9.61 -9.77
C THR A 256 3.60 10.37 -10.69
N GLY A 257 4.88 9.97 -10.73
CA GLY A 257 5.92 10.70 -11.45
C GLY A 257 6.49 11.89 -10.68
N LEU A 258 6.02 12.15 -9.45
CA LEU A 258 6.57 13.21 -8.60
C LEU A 258 8.04 12.94 -8.28
N ARG A 259 8.92 13.90 -8.60
CA ARG A 259 10.38 13.77 -8.37
C ARG A 259 10.73 14.34 -6.99
N PHE A 260 11.30 13.51 -6.13
CA PHE A 260 11.88 13.90 -4.85
C PHE A 260 12.90 12.86 -4.36
N ALA A 261 13.81 13.27 -3.47
CA ALA A 261 14.89 12.44 -2.96
C ALA A 261 14.40 11.45 -1.88
N VAL A 262 13.77 10.35 -2.31
CA VAL A 262 13.20 9.30 -1.44
C VAL A 262 14.17 8.73 -0.40
N ASN A 263 15.49 8.72 -0.67
CA ASN A 263 16.51 8.19 0.24
C ASN A 263 17.09 9.25 1.18
N ARG A 264 16.67 10.52 1.07
CA ARG A 264 17.21 11.64 1.84
C ARG A 264 16.07 12.51 2.36
N PRO A 265 15.32 12.05 3.39
CA PRO A 265 14.36 12.90 4.06
C PRO A 265 15.08 14.10 4.67
N VAL A 266 14.48 15.27 4.58
CA VAL A 266 14.98 16.50 5.22
C VAL A 266 14.64 16.50 6.71
N PHE A 267 13.51 15.87 7.05
CA PHE A 267 13.06 15.73 8.40
C PHE A 267 12.41 14.37 8.58
N SER A 268 12.69 13.74 9.71
CA SER A 268 11.99 12.55 10.17
C SER A 268 11.67 12.68 11.65
N ARG A 269 10.45 12.28 12.04
CA ARG A 269 10.03 12.20 13.45
C ARG A 269 9.39 10.85 13.70
N ARG A 270 9.79 10.24 14.81
CA ARG A 270 9.27 8.95 15.29
C ARG A 270 8.69 9.13 16.67
N ASP A 271 7.47 8.66 16.86
CA ASP A 271 6.83 8.47 18.15
C ASP A 271 6.30 7.02 18.22
N ALA A 272 5.70 6.60 19.34
CA ALA A 272 5.26 5.21 19.55
C ALA A 272 4.22 4.74 18.50
N ASN A 273 3.31 5.65 18.11
CA ASN A 273 2.16 5.36 17.25
C ASN A 273 2.17 6.18 15.96
N TYR A 274 3.33 6.73 15.60
CA TYR A 274 3.43 7.74 14.56
C TYR A 274 4.83 7.79 13.96
N TYR A 275 4.90 7.97 12.65
CA TYR A 275 6.15 8.28 11.96
C TYR A 275 5.89 9.23 10.79
N ARG A 276 6.67 10.31 10.72
CA ARG A 276 6.58 11.31 9.64
C ARG A 276 7.92 11.49 8.97
N CYS A 277 7.91 11.57 7.64
CA CYS A 277 9.03 12.01 6.83
C CYS A 277 8.63 13.20 5.97
N MET A 278 9.58 14.11 5.73
CA MET A 278 9.45 15.20 4.77
C MET A 278 10.58 15.14 3.75
N TYR A 279 10.25 15.37 2.48
CA TYR A 279 11.17 15.34 1.35
C TYR A 279 11.08 16.65 0.55
N ILE A 280 12.21 17.12 0.03
CA ILE A 280 12.24 18.26 -0.91
C ILE A 280 11.91 17.75 -2.33
N CYS A 281 11.05 18.50 -3.01
CA CYS A 281 10.69 18.27 -4.41
C CYS A 281 11.88 18.58 -5.34
N GLU A 282 12.05 17.76 -6.37
CA GLU A 282 13.14 17.85 -7.35
C GLU A 282 12.61 18.13 -8.76
N CYS A 283 11.39 18.66 -8.85
CA CYS A 283 10.68 18.88 -10.11
C CYS A 283 11.45 19.75 -11.12
N ARG A 284 12.11 20.82 -10.64
CA ARG A 284 12.89 21.78 -11.44
C ARG A 284 14.37 21.43 -11.58
N LYS A 285 14.81 20.25 -11.13
CA LYS A 285 16.19 19.83 -11.42
C LYS A 285 16.27 19.48 -12.91
N PRO A 286 17.07 20.20 -13.72
CA PRO A 286 17.25 19.87 -15.13
C PRO A 286 17.64 18.39 -15.22
N ALA A 287 16.98 17.67 -16.13
CA ALA A 287 16.94 16.20 -16.08
C ALA A 287 18.33 15.58 -16.10
N ASP A 288 19.27 16.16 -16.85
CA ASP A 288 20.68 15.80 -16.86
C ASP A 288 21.41 16.99 -17.48
N VAL A 289 22.08 17.81 -16.66
CA VAL A 289 23.29 18.47 -17.15
C VAL A 289 24.40 17.51 -16.76
N PRO A 290 25.05 16.82 -17.70
CA PRO A 290 26.20 15.97 -17.41
C PRO A 290 27.20 16.79 -16.59
N HIS A 291 27.57 16.30 -15.41
CA HIS A 291 28.44 17.01 -14.47
C HIS A 291 29.92 17.10 -14.92
N ASP A 292 30.21 16.95 -16.22
CA ASP A 292 31.57 16.84 -16.77
C ASP A 292 32.13 18.17 -17.31
N ILE A 293 31.56 19.32 -16.94
CA ILE A 293 32.21 20.61 -17.23
C ILE A 293 33.15 20.93 -16.08
N HIS A 294 34.38 20.43 -16.21
CA HIS A 294 35.53 20.83 -15.44
C HIS A 294 35.69 22.36 -15.59
N PRO A 295 35.69 23.16 -14.51
CA PRO A 295 35.87 24.59 -14.63
C PRO A 295 37.31 24.87 -15.09
N SER A 296 37.46 25.30 -16.34
CA SER A 296 38.65 26.00 -16.79
C SER A 296 38.73 27.31 -16.02
N GLN A 297 39.81 27.45 -15.25
CA GLN A 297 40.19 28.69 -14.57
C GLN A 297 40.45 29.75 -15.62
N ASP A 298 39.55 30.72 -15.77
CA ASP A 298 39.91 32.02 -16.32
C ASP A 298 39.19 33.11 -15.53
N ASP A 299 40.00 33.98 -14.93
CA ASP A 299 39.65 35.14 -14.13
C ASP A 299 38.83 36.16 -14.93
N GLN A 300 37.60 36.47 -14.50
CA GLN A 300 36.95 37.75 -14.83
C GLN A 300 35.84 38.14 -13.84
N PHE A 301 35.71 39.46 -13.69
CA PHE A 301 35.12 40.23 -12.58
C PHE A 301 33.68 39.91 -12.13
N PRO A 302 33.32 40.23 -10.87
CA PRO A 302 32.03 39.91 -10.28
C PRO A 302 30.93 40.90 -10.72
N THR A 303 30.18 40.55 -11.75
CA THR A 303 28.88 41.16 -12.05
C THR A 303 27.83 40.55 -11.11
N PRO A 304 26.96 41.34 -10.43
CA PRO A 304 25.89 40.79 -9.61
C PRO A 304 24.97 39.91 -10.48
N PRO A 305 24.78 38.62 -10.12
CA PRO A 305 24.09 37.69 -11.01
C PRO A 305 22.62 38.07 -11.10
N ALA A 306 22.15 38.31 -12.34
CA ALA A 306 20.73 38.36 -12.65
C ALA A 306 20.02 37.11 -12.08
N PRO A 307 18.75 37.21 -11.65
CA PRO A 307 18.01 36.09 -11.06
C PRO A 307 18.12 34.88 -11.98
N THR A 308 18.88 33.90 -11.53
CA THR A 308 19.36 32.83 -12.37
C THR A 308 18.16 31.92 -12.65
N ILE A 309 17.77 31.85 -13.93
CA ILE A 309 16.78 30.92 -14.45
C ILE A 309 17.19 29.51 -13.97
N GLY A 310 16.52 28.98 -12.94
CA GLY A 310 16.92 27.71 -12.32
C GLY A 310 16.81 27.60 -10.79
N SER A 311 16.17 28.54 -10.08
CA SER A 311 15.98 28.38 -8.63
C SER A 311 15.29 27.03 -8.32
N PRO A 312 15.84 26.22 -7.39
CA PRO A 312 15.32 24.89 -7.13
C PRO A 312 13.89 24.95 -6.62
N CYS A 313 13.11 23.98 -7.07
CA CYS A 313 11.76 23.65 -6.62
C CYS A 313 11.74 23.53 -5.08
N ARG A 314 11.24 24.54 -4.34
CA ARG A 314 11.13 24.51 -2.86
C ARG A 314 9.90 23.74 -2.36
N GLY A 315 9.33 22.87 -3.20
CA GLY A 315 8.19 22.05 -2.83
C GLY A 315 8.53 21.04 -1.75
N LEU A 316 7.55 20.71 -0.90
CA LEU A 316 7.67 19.75 0.18
C LEU A 316 6.66 18.63 0.02
N VAL A 317 7.13 17.40 0.19
CA VAL A 317 6.33 16.18 0.23
C VAL A 317 6.40 15.62 1.65
N THR A 318 5.28 15.61 2.35
CA THR A 318 5.16 15.04 3.70
C THR A 318 4.40 13.72 3.62
N ILE A 319 4.97 12.67 4.18
CA ILE A 319 4.32 11.36 4.31
C ILE A 319 4.33 10.99 5.79
N CYS A 320 3.17 10.61 6.30
CA CYS A 320 2.97 10.25 7.68
C CYS A 320 2.25 8.91 7.77
N ALA A 321 2.70 8.04 8.67
CA ALA A 321 2.00 6.85 9.09
C ALA A 321 1.58 7.01 10.55
N GLN A 322 0.31 6.75 10.84
CA GLN A 322 -0.28 6.85 12.17
C GLN A 322 -1.07 5.59 12.49
N TYR A 323 -1.08 5.18 13.76
CA TYR A 323 -1.99 4.15 14.23
C TYR A 323 -3.46 4.54 14.02
N ASP A 324 -4.25 3.61 13.50
CA ASP A 324 -5.68 3.80 13.25
C ASP A 324 -6.48 2.60 13.75
N ASP A 325 -7.27 2.77 14.80
CA ASP A 325 -8.17 1.74 15.32
C ASP A 325 -9.56 1.76 14.66
N ARG A 326 -9.83 2.74 13.79
CA ARG A 326 -11.12 2.90 13.09
C ARG A 326 -11.23 2.11 11.80
N HIS A 327 -10.26 1.23 11.51
CA HIS A 327 -10.30 0.43 10.29
C HIS A 327 -11.62 -0.37 10.21
N PRO A 328 -12.34 -0.40 9.07
CA PRO A 328 -13.68 -1.01 8.97
C PRO A 328 -13.77 -2.51 9.32
N SER A 329 -12.63 -3.21 9.39
CA SER A 329 -12.54 -4.61 9.84
C SER A 329 -12.50 -4.78 11.37
N GLY A 330 -12.35 -3.68 12.13
CA GLY A 330 -12.13 -3.71 13.59
C GLY A 330 -10.77 -4.27 14.00
N LEU A 331 -9.81 -4.31 13.07
CA LEU A 331 -8.41 -4.65 13.33
C LEU A 331 -7.57 -3.38 13.45
N PRO A 332 -6.43 -3.44 14.17
CA PRO A 332 -5.45 -2.37 14.13
C PRO A 332 -5.06 -2.05 12.69
N GLY A 333 -5.27 -0.80 12.30
CA GLY A 333 -4.91 -0.23 11.02
C GLY A 333 -3.74 0.73 11.14
N GLU A 334 -3.33 1.20 9.98
CA GLU A 334 -2.29 2.21 9.80
C GLU A 334 -2.83 3.22 8.77
N LYS A 335 -3.04 4.46 9.22
CA LYS A 335 -3.46 5.59 8.39
C LYS A 335 -2.22 6.23 7.78
N ILE A 336 -2.14 6.21 6.45
CA ILE A 336 -1.11 6.87 5.68
C ILE A 336 -1.65 8.22 5.18
N ILE A 337 -0.99 9.30 5.56
CA ILE A 337 -1.35 10.67 5.19
C ILE A 337 -0.25 11.21 4.27
N ILE A 338 -0.65 11.72 3.11
CA ILE A 338 0.23 12.33 2.12
C ILE A 338 -0.17 13.79 1.95
N ARG A 339 0.78 14.69 2.18
CA ARG A 339 0.61 16.14 1.95
C ARG A 339 1.69 16.62 1.00
N ILE A 340 1.30 17.33 -0.05
CA ILE A 340 2.21 17.96 -1.02
C ILE A 340 1.92 19.44 -1.02
N HIS A 341 2.97 20.22 -0.80
CA HIS A 341 2.94 21.66 -0.82
C HIS A 341 3.99 22.16 -1.80
N HIS A 342 3.54 22.59 -2.97
CA HIS A 342 4.42 23.04 -4.03
C HIS A 342 4.13 24.51 -4.35
N PRO A 343 4.99 25.45 -3.93
CA PRO A 343 4.83 26.85 -4.30
C PRO A 343 5.04 27.02 -5.82
N ALA A 344 4.46 28.08 -6.38
CA ALA A 344 4.60 28.45 -7.79
C ALA A 344 6.05 28.87 -8.08
#